data_AF-A0A221NQV1-F1
#
_entry.id   AF-A0A221NQV1-F1
#
_cell.length_a   1.000
_cell.length_b   1.000
_cell.length_c   1.000
_cell.angle_alpha   90.00
_cell.angle_beta   90.00
_cell.angle_gamma   90.00
#
_symmetry.space_group_name_H-M   'P 1'
#
loop_
_entity.id
_entity.type
_entity.pdbx_description
1 polymer ?
#
loop_
_entity_poly.entity_id
_entity_poly.type
_entity_poly.pdbx_seq_one_letter_code
_entity_poly.pdbx_strand_id
1 'polypeptide(L)'
;MAPWRESVDKTAQADVDTLLNLALPLAVQRLTVSGRLHPFAAAIKDDGDHFLLGAETKPGAGEVESHAAIAECYDALTDQREDLRAAVVVSDVRLVGLEGDAIHLALEHSAGFALSLVQPYTLVRGKGVSLGPMSMVSGDRVTWPESAA
;
A
#
# COMPACT_ATOMS: atom_id res chain seq x y z
N MET A 1 7.80 -14.77 -14.81
CA MET A 1 6.81 -14.79 -13.72
C MET A 1 7.45 -14.12 -12.52
N ALA A 2 6.71 -13.42 -11.66
CA ALA A 2 7.32 -12.73 -10.52
C ALA A 2 7.81 -13.76 -9.48
N PRO A 3 9.09 -13.73 -9.04
CA PRO A 3 9.68 -14.80 -8.21
C PRO A 3 8.92 -15.12 -6.92
N TRP A 4 8.27 -14.13 -6.30
CA TRP A 4 7.51 -14.33 -5.05
C TRP A 4 6.27 -15.22 -5.23
N ARG A 5 5.70 -15.30 -6.45
CA ARG A 5 4.53 -16.15 -6.72
C ARG A 5 4.89 -17.63 -6.68
N GLU A 6 6.15 -17.97 -6.91
CA GLU A 6 6.60 -19.36 -6.84
C GLU A 6 6.87 -19.78 -5.39
N SER A 7 7.06 -18.82 -4.48
CA SER A 7 7.37 -19.07 -3.07
C SER A 7 6.18 -19.04 -2.12
N VAL A 8 4.97 -18.71 -2.58
CA VAL A 8 3.77 -18.59 -1.74
C VAL A 8 2.59 -19.38 -2.32
N ASP A 9 1.65 -19.77 -1.47
CA ASP A 9 0.48 -20.53 -1.90
C ASP A 9 -0.50 -19.71 -2.77
N LYS A 10 -1.49 -20.39 -3.36
CA LYS A 10 -2.45 -19.76 -4.27
C LYS A 10 -3.37 -18.74 -3.59
N THR A 11 -3.68 -18.93 -2.31
CA THR A 11 -4.53 -18.00 -1.54
C THR A 11 -3.76 -16.71 -1.32
N ALA A 12 -2.51 -16.80 -0.88
CA ALA A 12 -1.63 -15.65 -0.71
C ALA A 12 -1.40 -14.88 -2.03
N GLN A 13 -1.28 -15.58 -3.15
CA GLN A 13 -1.22 -14.93 -4.46
C GLN A 13 -2.50 -14.15 -4.79
N ALA A 14 -3.66 -14.75 -4.54
CA ALA A 14 -4.96 -14.11 -4.80
C ALA A 14 -5.20 -12.90 -3.88
N ASP A 15 -4.72 -12.96 -2.64
CA ASP A 15 -4.81 -11.84 -1.69
C ASP A 15 -3.97 -10.66 -2.13
N VAL A 16 -2.72 -10.92 -2.56
CA VAL A 16 -1.87 -9.89 -3.15
C VAL A 16 -2.54 -9.26 -4.36
N ASP A 17 -3.07 -10.07 -5.27
CA ASP A 17 -3.78 -9.58 -6.46
C ASP A 17 -5.01 -8.74 -6.09
N THR A 18 -5.77 -9.15 -5.08
CA THR A 18 -6.95 -8.43 -4.59
C THR A 18 -6.55 -7.06 -4.02
N LEU A 19 -5.53 -7.02 -3.16
CA LEU A 19 -5.03 -5.77 -2.59
C LEU A 19 -4.50 -4.82 -3.66
N LEU A 20 -3.75 -5.32 -4.65
CA LEU A 20 -3.25 -4.47 -5.74
C LEU A 20 -4.38 -3.92 -6.62
N ASN A 21 -5.37 -4.74 -6.94
CA ASN A 21 -6.53 -4.33 -7.73
C ASN A 21 -7.44 -3.34 -6.99
N LEU A 22 -7.43 -3.34 -5.66
CA LEU A 22 -8.17 -2.39 -4.83
C LEU A 22 -7.38 -1.08 -4.65
N ALA A 23 -6.13 -1.19 -4.23
CA ALA A 23 -5.35 -0.08 -3.70
C ALA A 23 -4.77 0.80 -4.80
N LEU A 24 -4.23 0.21 -5.88
CA LEU A 24 -3.58 0.98 -6.93
C LEU A 24 -4.56 1.89 -7.70
N PRO A 25 -5.74 1.41 -8.16
CA PRO A 25 -6.70 2.28 -8.84
C PRO A 25 -7.18 3.42 -7.95
N LEU A 26 -7.38 3.17 -6.65
CA LEU A 26 -7.75 4.20 -5.69
C LEU A 26 -6.66 5.26 -5.52
N ALA A 27 -5.38 4.86 -5.45
CA ALA A 27 -4.27 5.78 -5.39
C ALA A 27 -4.20 6.68 -6.64
N VAL A 28 -4.35 6.08 -7.83
CA VAL A 28 -4.41 6.81 -9.10
C VAL A 28 -5.60 7.78 -9.15
N GLN A 29 -6.76 7.37 -8.66
CA GLN A 29 -7.94 8.23 -8.57
C GLN A 29 -7.67 9.43 -7.66
N ARG A 30 -7.10 9.21 -6.47
CA ARG A 30 -6.75 10.29 -5.53
C ARG A 30 -5.79 11.29 -6.18
N LEU A 31 -4.70 10.81 -6.79
CA LEU A 31 -3.76 11.65 -7.53
C LEU A 31 -4.43 12.42 -8.67
N THR A 32 -5.37 11.82 -9.39
CA THR A 32 -6.09 12.48 -10.49
C THR A 32 -6.98 13.62 -9.98
N VAL A 33 -7.64 13.43 -8.83
CA VAL A 33 -8.61 14.39 -8.28
C VAL A 33 -7.92 15.54 -7.54
N SER A 34 -6.95 15.24 -6.67
CA SER A 34 -6.35 16.23 -5.77
C SER A 34 -4.92 16.62 -6.17
N GLY A 35 -4.28 15.90 -7.09
CA GLY A 35 -2.86 16.04 -7.39
C GLY A 35 -1.93 15.55 -6.26
N ARG A 36 -2.48 14.94 -5.20
CA ARG A 36 -1.73 14.48 -4.03
C ARG A 36 -2.26 13.16 -3.51
N LEU A 37 -1.37 12.30 -3.04
CA LEU A 37 -1.72 11.03 -2.44
C LEU A 37 -1.47 11.07 -0.94
N HIS A 38 -2.55 11.20 -0.17
CA HIS A 38 -2.49 11.00 1.28
C HIS A 38 -2.43 9.49 1.60
N PRO A 39 -1.55 9.08 2.52
CA PRO A 39 -1.42 7.69 2.91
C PRO A 39 -2.74 7.04 3.31
N PHE A 40 -2.89 5.76 2.98
CA PHE A 40 -4.03 4.95 3.40
C PHE A 40 -3.63 3.48 3.43
N ALA A 41 -4.43 2.66 4.10
CA ALA A 41 -4.28 1.23 4.12
C ALA A 41 -5.50 0.51 3.54
N ALA A 42 -5.29 -0.74 3.12
CA ALA A 42 -6.35 -1.69 2.83
C ALA A 42 -5.97 -3.03 3.44
N ALA A 43 -6.95 -3.83 3.83
CA ALA A 43 -6.71 -5.15 4.40
C ALA A 43 -7.75 -6.16 3.96
N ILE A 44 -7.36 -7.43 4.02
CA ILE A 44 -8.19 -8.61 3.81
C ILE A 44 -8.28 -9.34 5.16
N LYS A 45 -9.50 -9.60 5.60
CA LYS A 45 -9.81 -10.38 6.79
C LYS A 45 -9.67 -11.87 6.55
N ASP A 46 -9.65 -12.66 7.61
CA ASP A 46 -9.57 -14.12 7.53
C ASP A 46 -10.73 -14.76 6.77
N ASP A 47 -11.92 -14.16 6.83
CA ASP A 47 -13.11 -14.57 6.08
C ASP A 47 -13.05 -14.21 4.58
N GLY A 48 -12.05 -13.42 4.17
CA GLY A 48 -11.87 -12.94 2.80
C GLY A 48 -12.54 -11.59 2.50
N ASP A 49 -13.27 -11.00 3.44
CA ASP A 49 -13.78 -9.63 3.29
C ASP A 49 -12.61 -8.64 3.28
N HIS A 50 -12.74 -7.57 2.50
CA HIS A 50 -11.73 -6.53 2.42
C HIS A 50 -12.29 -5.17 2.80
N PHE A 51 -11.46 -4.33 3.38
CA PHE A 51 -11.83 -2.99 3.79
C PHE A 51 -10.70 -1.99 3.56
N LEU A 52 -11.08 -0.72 3.47
CA LEU A 52 -10.17 0.41 3.35
C LEU A 52 -10.07 1.12 4.69
N LEU A 53 -8.84 1.35 5.14
CA LEU A 53 -8.51 2.21 6.26
C LEU A 53 -7.93 3.51 5.67
N GLY A 54 -8.74 4.57 5.66
CA GLY A 54 -8.23 5.89 5.32
C GLY A 54 -7.84 6.64 6.58
N ALA A 55 -6.70 7.33 6.56
CA ALA A 55 -6.58 8.55 7.36
C ALA A 55 -7.65 9.51 6.82
N GLU A 56 -8.83 9.55 7.46
CA GLU A 56 -9.82 10.57 7.15
C GLU A 56 -9.18 11.92 7.43
N THR A 57 -8.77 12.65 6.38
CA THR A 57 -8.51 14.07 6.52
C THR A 57 -9.84 14.72 6.83
N LYS A 58 -10.18 14.81 8.12
CA LYS A 58 -11.37 15.53 8.59
C LYS A 58 -11.35 16.92 7.95
N PRO A 59 -12.46 17.41 7.40
CA PRO A 59 -12.53 18.78 6.90
C PRO A 59 -12.11 19.75 8.01
N GLY A 60 -10.98 20.44 7.84
CA GLY A 60 -10.43 21.37 8.83
C GLY A 60 -9.38 20.80 9.79
N ALA A 61 -9.06 19.49 9.72
CA ALA A 61 -7.79 19.00 10.27
C ALA A 61 -6.66 19.58 9.42
N GLY A 62 -5.65 20.16 10.06
CA GLY A 62 -4.43 20.59 9.38
C GLY A 62 -3.80 19.44 8.59
N GLU A 63 -2.90 19.76 7.68
CA GLU A 63 -2.15 18.77 6.92
C GLU A 63 -1.43 17.83 7.91
N VAL A 64 -1.85 16.56 7.96
CA VAL A 64 -1.14 15.53 8.74
C VAL A 64 0.14 15.23 7.97
N GLU A 65 1.28 15.32 8.65
CA GLU A 65 2.55 14.94 8.05
C GLU A 65 2.50 13.49 7.56
N SER A 66 2.96 13.22 6.34
CA SER A 66 2.83 11.91 5.70
C SER A 66 3.38 10.76 6.55
N HIS A 67 4.43 10.99 7.34
CA HIS A 67 4.98 9.99 8.26
C HIS A 67 4.01 9.63 9.38
N ALA A 68 3.31 10.60 9.96
CA ALA A 68 2.31 10.36 11.00
C ALA A 68 1.12 9.57 10.43
N ALA A 69 0.65 9.92 9.22
CA ALA A 69 -0.43 9.20 8.57
C ALA A 69 -0.06 7.74 8.22
N ILE A 70 1.19 7.49 7.83
CA ILE A 70 1.70 6.12 7.63
C ILE A 70 1.74 5.36 8.94
N ALA A 71 2.24 5.98 10.02
CA ALA A 71 2.27 5.35 11.35
C ALA A 71 0.85 4.99 11.82
N GLU A 72 -0.12 5.90 11.68
CA GLU A 72 -1.53 5.62 12.01
C GLU A 72 -2.11 4.45 11.22
N CYS A 73 -1.73 4.30 9.94
CA CYS A 73 -2.13 3.13 9.14
C CYS A 73 -1.57 1.84 9.72
N TYR A 74 -0.28 1.81 10.07
CA TYR A 74 0.34 0.63 10.66
C TYR A 74 -0.19 0.31 12.06
N ASP A 75 -0.45 1.32 12.89
CA ASP A 75 -1.04 1.14 14.21
C ASP A 75 -2.43 0.49 14.08
N ALA A 76 -3.29 1.03 13.21
CA ALA A 76 -4.64 0.49 12.98
C ALA A 76 -4.64 -0.95 12.43
N LEU A 77 -3.68 -1.28 11.56
CA LEU A 77 -3.49 -2.64 11.05
C LEU A 77 -2.97 -3.59 12.13
N THR A 78 -1.99 -3.14 12.91
CA THR A 78 -1.34 -3.91 13.98
C THR A 78 -2.33 -4.25 15.09
N ASP A 79 -3.23 -3.33 15.43
CA ASP A 79 -4.30 -3.51 16.41
C ASP A 79 -5.30 -4.59 16.00
N GLN A 80 -5.50 -4.80 14.69
CA GLN A 80 -6.46 -5.76 14.14
C GLN A 80 -5.79 -7.01 13.58
N ARG A 81 -4.46 -7.14 13.65
CA ARG A 81 -3.67 -8.15 12.91
C ARG A 81 -4.06 -9.61 13.15
N GLU A 82 -4.75 -9.91 14.24
CA GLU A 82 -5.23 -11.25 14.57
C GLU A 82 -6.45 -11.68 13.73
N ASP A 83 -7.19 -10.71 13.17
CA ASP A 83 -8.36 -10.95 12.31
C ASP A 83 -8.04 -10.74 10.81
N LEU A 84 -6.77 -10.45 10.48
CA LEU A 84 -6.31 -10.07 9.15
C LEU A 84 -5.42 -11.14 8.53
N ARG A 85 -5.63 -11.37 7.24
CA ARG A 85 -4.82 -12.28 6.42
C ARG A 85 -3.77 -11.53 5.60
N ALA A 86 -4.10 -10.36 5.08
CA ALA A 86 -3.18 -9.54 4.31
C ALA A 86 -3.50 -8.05 4.48
N ALA A 87 -2.48 -7.21 4.35
CA ALA A 87 -2.63 -5.76 4.44
C ALA A 87 -1.69 -5.05 3.47
N VAL A 88 -2.07 -3.85 3.04
CA VAL A 88 -1.22 -2.96 2.26
C VAL A 88 -1.32 -1.54 2.79
N VAL A 89 -0.17 -0.90 3.01
CA VAL A 89 -0.08 0.54 3.25
C VAL A 89 0.38 1.20 1.96
N VAL A 90 -0.34 2.23 1.54
CA VAL A 90 -0.08 2.99 0.32
C VAL A 90 0.37 4.38 0.67
N SER A 91 1.45 4.85 0.06
CA SER A 91 1.98 6.20 0.28
C SER A 91 2.59 6.81 -0.98
N ASP A 92 2.77 8.12 -0.95
CA ASP A 92 3.54 8.85 -1.95
C ASP A 92 5.01 8.92 -1.52
N VAL A 93 5.93 8.54 -2.41
CA VAL A 93 7.36 8.60 -2.15
C VAL A 93 8.09 9.30 -3.29
N ARG A 94 9.14 10.04 -2.93
CA ARG A 94 10.06 10.63 -3.91
C ARG A 94 11.18 9.65 -4.23
N LEU A 95 11.41 9.39 -5.52
CA LEU A 95 12.48 8.52 -5.95
C LEU A 95 13.82 9.26 -5.85
N VAL A 96 14.76 8.73 -5.07
CA VAL A 96 16.10 9.31 -4.96
C VAL A 96 16.90 8.97 -6.23
N GLY A 97 17.41 9.99 -6.93
CA GLY A 97 18.24 9.81 -8.13
C GLY A 97 17.46 9.61 -9.45
N LEU A 98 16.13 9.51 -9.39
CA LEU A 98 15.24 9.63 -10.55
C LEU A 98 14.38 10.88 -10.34
N GLU A 99 14.26 11.74 -11.36
CA GLU A 99 13.31 12.85 -11.28
C GLU A 99 11.88 12.28 -11.31
N GLY A 100 11.23 12.17 -10.16
CA GLY A 100 9.84 11.75 -10.10
C GLY A 100 9.35 11.29 -8.74
N ASP A 101 8.04 11.20 -8.65
CA ASP A 101 7.31 10.67 -7.50
C ASP A 101 6.74 9.28 -7.86
N ALA A 102 6.48 8.45 -6.85
CA ALA A 102 5.98 7.10 -7.02
C ALA A 102 4.94 6.75 -5.96
N ILE A 103 3.97 5.92 -6.35
CA ILE A 103 3.09 5.25 -5.42
C ILE A 103 3.87 4.08 -4.83
N HIS A 104 4.07 4.09 -3.53
CA HIS A 104 4.63 2.96 -2.80
C HIS A 104 3.49 2.14 -2.20
N LEU A 105 3.51 0.83 -2.41
CA LEU A 105 2.60 -0.13 -1.79
C LEU A 105 3.44 -1.11 -0.96
N ALA A 106 3.38 -0.97 0.36
CA ALA A 106 3.99 -1.87 1.32
C ALA A 106 2.96 -2.91 1.73
N LEU A 107 3.06 -4.11 1.15
CA LEU A 107 2.15 -5.22 1.37
C LEU A 107 2.75 -6.22 2.34
N GLU A 108 1.97 -6.66 3.31
CA GLU A 108 2.32 -7.74 4.21
C GLU A 108 1.23 -8.82 4.21
N HIS A 109 1.63 -10.06 4.45
CA HIS A 109 0.71 -11.18 4.61
C HIS A 109 1.03 -11.94 5.87
N SER A 110 0.00 -12.39 6.59
CA SER A 110 0.10 -13.22 7.79
C SER A 110 0.85 -14.55 7.58
N ALA A 111 1.02 -14.99 6.33
CA ALA A 111 1.83 -16.14 5.94
C ALA A 111 3.36 -15.89 6.06
N GLY A 112 3.77 -14.71 6.50
CA GLY A 112 5.14 -14.41 6.91
C GLY A 112 6.00 -13.76 5.83
N PHE A 113 5.41 -13.19 4.79
CA PHE A 113 6.13 -12.46 3.75
C PHE A 113 5.61 -11.03 3.59
N ALA A 114 6.47 -10.17 3.02
CA ALA A 114 6.14 -8.82 2.66
C ALA A 114 6.70 -8.46 1.28
N LEU A 115 5.98 -7.59 0.57
CA LEU A 115 6.34 -7.09 -0.75
C LEU A 115 6.33 -5.56 -0.72
N SER A 116 7.35 -4.97 -1.33
CA SER A 116 7.44 -3.53 -1.55
C SER A 116 7.31 -3.26 -3.03
N LEU A 117 6.22 -2.62 -3.43
CA LEU A 117 5.95 -2.26 -4.82
C LEU A 117 6.11 -0.76 -5.00
N VAL A 118 6.82 -0.38 -6.06
CA VAL A 118 7.02 1.02 -6.44
C VAL A 118 6.44 1.20 -7.84
N GLN A 119 5.44 2.06 -7.93
CA GLN A 119 4.77 2.45 -9.16
C GLN A 119 5.06 3.93 -9.44
N PRO A 120 6.09 4.23 -10.26
CA PRO A 120 6.38 5.60 -10.67
C PRO A 120 5.18 6.23 -11.36
N TYR A 121 4.98 7.53 -11.16
CA TYR A 121 3.96 8.28 -11.86
C TYR A 121 4.41 9.68 -12.24
N THR A 122 3.65 10.29 -13.15
CA THR A 122 3.79 11.70 -13.51
C THR A 122 2.41 12.33 -13.64
N LEU A 123 2.22 13.48 -13.00
CA LEU A 123 1.01 14.28 -13.17
C LEU A 123 1.06 14.98 -14.52
N VAL A 124 0.10 14.65 -15.39
CA VAL A 124 -0.02 15.25 -16.72
C VAL A 124 -1.12 16.28 -16.69
N ARG A 125 -0.75 17.56 -16.84
CA ARG A 125 -1.69 18.69 -16.77
C ARG A 125 -2.88 18.48 -17.71
N GLY A 126 -4.08 18.41 -17.14
CA GLY A 126 -5.35 18.22 -17.87
C GLY A 126 -5.58 16.82 -18.45
N LYS A 127 -4.71 15.83 -18.16
CA LYS A 127 -4.80 14.45 -18.68
C LYS A 127 -4.75 13.38 -17.57
N GLY A 128 -4.64 13.77 -16.31
CA GLY A 128 -4.62 12.84 -15.17
C GLY A 128 -3.20 12.35 -14.84
N VAL A 129 -3.10 11.07 -14.48
CA VAL A 129 -1.86 10.44 -14.01
C VAL A 129 -1.33 9.50 -15.08
N SER A 130 -0.04 9.63 -15.44
CA SER A 130 0.66 8.66 -16.28
C SER A 130 1.50 7.74 -15.41
N LEU A 131 1.39 6.43 -15.61
CA LEU A 131 2.11 5.42 -14.85
C LEU A 131 3.35 4.94 -15.61
N GLY A 132 4.47 4.87 -14.90
CA GLY A 132 5.71 4.25 -15.39
C GLY A 132 5.73 2.73 -15.18
N PRO A 133 6.86 2.07 -15.46
CA PRO A 133 7.02 0.64 -15.20
C PRO A 133 7.02 0.37 -13.68
N MET A 134 6.15 -0.53 -13.23
CA MET A 134 6.12 -0.99 -11.85
C MET A 134 7.35 -1.86 -11.54
N SER A 135 7.90 -1.70 -10.35
CA SER A 135 8.90 -2.59 -9.77
C SER A 135 8.41 -3.17 -8.45
N MET A 136 8.91 -4.35 -8.09
CA MET A 136 8.51 -5.06 -6.89
C MET A 136 9.70 -5.84 -6.35
N VAL A 137 9.89 -5.74 -5.05
CA VAL A 137 10.95 -6.42 -4.29
C VAL A 137 10.38 -6.97 -2.98
N SER A 138 11.15 -7.75 -2.24
CA SER A 138 10.82 -8.10 -0.86
C SER A 138 10.72 -6.83 -0.02
N GLY A 139 9.69 -6.78 0.84
CA GLY A 139 9.45 -5.66 1.75
C GLY A 139 9.78 -5.98 3.20
N ASP A 140 9.61 -4.99 4.06
CA ASP A 140 9.72 -5.12 5.51
C ASP A 140 8.38 -5.54 6.14
N ARG A 141 8.46 -6.22 7.28
CA ARG A 141 7.30 -6.66 8.05
C ARG A 141 7.13 -5.79 9.29
N VAL A 142 6.05 -5.01 9.35
CA VAL A 142 5.71 -4.10 10.44
C VAL A 142 4.45 -4.59 11.17
N THR A 143 3.40 -4.91 10.42
CA THR A 143 2.11 -5.41 10.93
C THR A 143 2.24 -6.79 11.55
N TRP A 144 3.02 -7.67 10.91
CA TRP A 144 3.36 -8.99 11.44
C TRP A 144 4.88 -9.09 11.55
N PRO A 145 5.53 -8.54 12.59
CA PRO A 145 6.99 -8.61 12.70
C PRO A 145 7.49 -10.06 12.77
N GLU A 146 8.72 -10.29 12.33
CA GLU A 146 9.38 -11.58 12.57
C GLU A 146 9.57 -11.75 14.08
N SER A 147 9.11 -12.88 14.65
CA SER A 147 9.36 -13.15 16.07
C SER A 147 10.87 -13.18 16.29
N ALA A 148 11.38 -12.31 17.16
CA ALA A 148 12.76 -12.39 17.61
C ALA A 148 12.98 -13.76 18.25
N ALA A 149 13.82 -14.58 17.60
CA ALA A 149 14.20 -15.91 18.06
C ALA A 149 14.96 -15.86 19.40
#